data_AF-A0A357UZM1-F1
#
_entry.id   AF-A0A357UZM1-F1
#
_cell.length_a   1.000
_cell.length_b   1.000
_cell.length_c   1.000
_cell.angle_alpha   90.00
_cell.angle_beta   90.00
_cell.angle_gamma   90.00
#
_symmetry.space_group_name_H-M   'P 1'
#
loop_
_entity.id
_entity.type
_entity.pdbx_description
1 polymer ?
#
loop_
_entity_poly.entity_id
_entity_poly.type
_entity_poly.pdbx_seq_one_letter_code
_entity_poly.pdbx_strand_id
1 'polypeptide(L)'
;MKVVITGGCGFLGQMIAKAILKRGELRGPDGKPAEVDEIQLFDQLAPVTPFSWADKRVTTVAGDISDKATVASLVDRDDVSVFHLASVVSAG
;
A
#
# COMPACT_ATOMS: atom_id res chain seq x y z
N MET A 1 1.21 12.85 0.74
CA MET A 1 0.25 11.92 1.37
C MET A 1 0.69 10.50 1.15
N LYS A 2 0.51 9.67 2.18
CA LYS A 2 0.92 8.27 2.18
C LYS A 2 -0.25 7.36 1.77
N VAL A 3 0.06 6.34 1.00
CA VAL A 3 -0.89 5.28 0.63
C VAL A 3 -0.39 3.96 1.20
N VAL A 4 -1.23 3.29 1.98
CA VAL A 4 -0.97 1.93 2.47
C VAL A 4 -1.86 0.96 1.71
N ILE A 5 -1.26 -0.09 1.14
CA ILE A 5 -1.99 -1.15 0.43
C ILE A 5 -1.68 -2.49 1.11
N THR A 6 -2.65 -3.06 1.83
CA THR A 6 -2.52 -4.41 2.39
C THR A 6 -2.83 -5.44 1.31
N GLY A 7 -2.12 -6.58 1.28
CA GLY A 7 -2.13 -7.46 0.11
C GLY A 7 -1.48 -6.80 -1.11
N GLY A 8 -0.58 -5.83 -0.85
CA GLY A 8 -0.01 -4.94 -1.85
C GLY A 8 0.91 -5.63 -2.86
N CYS A 9 1.43 -6.81 -2.51
CA CYS A 9 2.27 -7.61 -3.40
C CYS A 9 1.45 -8.57 -4.27
N GLY A 10 0.15 -8.74 -4.00
CA GLY A 10 -0.77 -9.48 -4.85
C GLY A 10 -1.12 -8.78 -6.16
N PHE A 11 -1.80 -9.49 -7.06
CA PHE A 11 -2.15 -8.99 -8.41
C PHE A 11 -2.91 -7.65 -8.37
N LEU A 12 -4.00 -7.58 -7.60
CA LEU A 12 -4.82 -6.37 -7.51
C LEU A 12 -4.09 -5.24 -6.76
N GLY A 13 -3.34 -5.57 -5.71
CA GLY A 13 -2.52 -4.63 -4.97
C GLY A 13 -1.51 -3.92 -5.87
N GLN A 14 -0.78 -4.67 -6.70
CA GLN A 14 0.15 -4.11 -7.67
C GLN A 14 -0.54 -3.27 -8.76
N MET A 15 -1.73 -3.66 -9.23
CA MET A 15 -2.48 -2.87 -10.22
C MET A 15 -2.89 -1.51 -9.66
N ILE A 16 -3.41 -1.48 -8.44
CA ILE A 16 -3.80 -0.24 -7.77
C ILE A 16 -2.57 0.61 -7.49
N ALA A 17 -1.49 0.03 -6.97
CA ALA A 17 -0.24 0.73 -6.71
C ALA A 17 0.32 1.42 -7.97
N LYS A 18 0.38 0.71 -9.11
CA LYS A 18 0.79 1.27 -10.40
C LYS A 18 -0.10 2.43 -10.85
N ALA A 19 -1.42 2.27 -10.71
CA ALA A 19 -2.37 3.29 -11.11
C ALA A 19 -2.22 4.56 -10.26
N ILE A 20 -2.06 4.41 -8.95
CA ILE A 20 -1.81 5.52 -8.01
C ILE A 20 -0.47 6.18 -8.32
N LEU A 21 0.60 5.40 -8.51
CA LEU A 21 1.93 5.92 -8.82
C LEU A 21 1.95 6.76 -10.11
N LYS A 22 1.24 6.29 -11.14
CA LYS A 22 1.06 6.99 -12.41
C LYS A 22 0.23 8.27 -12.25
N ARG A 23 -0.81 8.23 -11.41
CA ARG A 23 -1.67 9.39 -11.16
C ARG A 23 -0.96 10.47 -10.34
N GLY A 24 -0.13 10.07 -9.38
CA GLY A 24 0.70 10.96 -8.56
C GLY A 24 -0.05 11.74 -7.47
N GLU A 25 -1.39 11.68 -7.44
CA GLU A 25 -2.23 12.35 -6.45
C GLU A 25 -3.51 11.56 -6.15
N LEU A 26 -4.06 11.76 -4.96
CA LEU A 26 -5.37 11.27 -4.54
C LEU A 26 -6.16 12.39 -3.85
N ARG A 27 -7.40 12.13 -3.43
CA ARG A 27 -8.12 13.06 -2.54
C ARG A 27 -7.64 12.82 -1.11
N GLY A 28 -7.09 13.85 -0.48
CA GLY A 28 -6.68 13.81 0.91
C GLY A 28 -7.89 13.83 1.87
N PRO A 29 -7.63 13.80 3.20
CA PRO A 29 -8.67 13.79 4.23
C PRO A 29 -9.63 14.99 4.18
N ASP A 30 -9.17 16.13 3.64
CA ASP A 30 -9.97 17.34 3.45
C ASP A 30 -10.79 17.34 2.15
N GLY A 31 -10.76 16.23 1.40
CA GLY A 31 -11.44 16.05 0.13
C GLY A 31 -10.76 16.72 -1.08
N LYS A 32 -9.63 17.41 -0.89
CA LYS A 32 -8.89 18.09 -1.97
C LYS A 32 -7.81 17.20 -2.57
N PRO A 33 -7.34 17.48 -3.80
CA PRO A 33 -6.18 16.79 -4.35
C PRO A 33 -4.95 16.96 -3.44
N ALA A 34 -4.24 15.86 -3.20
CA ALA A 34 -3.01 15.79 -2.42
C ALA A 34 -2.02 14.85 -3.13
N GLU A 35 -0.77 15.30 -3.27
CA GLU A 35 0.29 14.54 -3.92
C GLU A 35 0.61 13.26 -3.12
N VAL A 36 0.78 12.15 -3.83
CA VAL A 36 1.24 10.88 -3.26
C VAL A 36 2.76 10.88 -3.20
N ASP A 37 3.29 11.01 -1.98
CA ASP A 37 4.73 11.02 -1.69
C ASP A 37 5.26 9.63 -1.31
N GLU A 38 4.37 8.73 -0.85
CA GLU A 38 4.71 7.38 -0.43
C GLU A 38 3.59 6.38 -0.76
N ILE A 39 3.96 5.20 -1.26
CA ILE A 39 3.10 4.04 -1.46
C ILE A 39 3.75 2.85 -0.74
N GLN A 40 3.22 2.48 0.40
CA GLN A 40 3.69 1.36 1.20
C GLN A 40 2.85 0.11 0.89
N LEU A 41 3.50 -0.88 0.29
CA LEU A 41 2.92 -2.19 0.04
C LEU A 41 3.13 -3.05 1.28
N PHE A 42 2.06 -3.44 1.94
CA PHE A 42 2.10 -4.36 3.07
C PHE A 42 1.55 -5.72 2.64
N ASP A 43 2.31 -6.78 2.88
CA ASP A 43 1.93 -8.14 2.52
C ASP A 43 2.62 -9.15 3.43
N GLN A 44 2.14 -10.40 3.47
CA GLN A 44 2.79 -11.45 4.25
C GLN A 44 4.17 -11.79 3.68
N LEU A 45 4.32 -11.67 2.36
CA LEU A 45 5.57 -11.91 1.66
C LEU A 45 6.00 -10.66 0.89
N ALA A 46 7.20 -10.14 1.21
CA ALA A 46 7.85 -9.13 0.37
C ALA A 46 8.39 -9.78 -0.92
N PRO A 47 8.45 -9.03 -2.04
CA PRO A 47 9.02 -9.53 -3.27
C PRO A 47 10.54 -9.71 -3.11
N VAL A 48 11.08 -10.78 -3.69
CA VAL A 48 12.52 -11.08 -3.65
C VAL A 48 13.36 -9.99 -4.33
N THR A 49 12.79 -9.35 -5.35
CA THR A 49 13.37 -8.20 -6.04
C THR A 49 12.36 -7.06 -6.06
N PRO A 50 12.81 -5.80 -5.95
CA PRO A 50 11.93 -4.65 -6.15
C PRO A 50 11.16 -4.76 -7.47
N PHE A 51 9.91 -4.32 -7.45
CA PHE A 51 9.09 -4.33 -8.66
C PHE A 51 9.68 -3.40 -9.73
N SER A 52 9.82 -3.85 -10.97
CA SER A 52 10.45 -3.07 -12.06
C SER A 52 9.73 -1.76 -12.41
N TRP A 53 8.47 -1.63 -12.03
CA TRP A 53 7.64 -0.44 -12.24
C TRP A 53 7.69 0.56 -11.07
N ALA A 54 8.27 0.16 -9.93
CA ALA A 54 8.33 0.99 -8.74
C ALA A 54 9.39 2.10 -8.90
N ASP A 55 9.04 3.31 -8.46
CA ASP A 55 10.00 4.38 -8.22
C ASP A 55 10.27 4.53 -6.71
N LYS A 56 11.05 5.54 -6.31
CA LYS A 56 11.45 5.81 -4.92
C LYS A 56 10.29 6.00 -3.94
N ARG A 57 9.07 6.28 -4.41
CA ARG A 57 7.87 6.43 -3.57
C ARG A 57 7.32 5.10 -3.11
N VAL A 58 7.65 4.00 -3.78
CA VAL A 58 7.09 2.68 -3.48
C VAL A 58 8.03 1.92 -2.54
N THR A 59 7.53 1.54 -1.37
CA THR A 59 8.23 0.71 -0.40
C THR A 59 7.44 -0.58 -0.16
N THR A 60 8.10 -1.59 0.40
CA THR A 60 7.42 -2.84 0.79
C THR A 60 7.80 -3.22 2.21
N VAL A 61 6.79 -3.60 2.99
CA VAL A 61 6.92 -4.08 4.37
C VAL A 61 6.27 -5.45 4.44
N ALA A 62 7.03 -6.46 4.84
CA ALA A 62 6.48 -7.78 5.12
C ALA A 62 5.91 -7.82 6.54
N GLY A 63 4.75 -8.46 6.72
CA GLY A 63 4.19 -8.70 8.05
C GLY A 63 2.84 -9.40 8.01
N ASP A 64 2.37 -9.82 9.19
CA ASP A 64 1.05 -10.43 9.34
C ASP A 64 -0.01 -9.35 9.58
N ILE A 65 -1.08 -9.36 8.78
CA ILE A 65 -2.20 -8.42 8.93
C ILE A 65 -2.98 -8.60 10.24
N SER A 66 -2.85 -9.75 10.89
CA SER A 66 -3.44 -10.01 12.21
C SER A 66 -2.61 -9.45 13.37
N ASP A 67 -1.36 -9.05 13.14
CA ASP A 67 -0.53 -8.41 14.16
C ASP A 67 -0.88 -6.92 14.30
N LYS A 68 -1.61 -6.63 15.38
CA LYS A 68 -2.03 -5.27 15.73
C LYS A 68 -0.89 -4.27 15.81
N ALA A 69 0.26 -4.64 16.38
CA ALA A 69 1.37 -3.71 16.56
C ALA A 69 1.97 -3.31 15.20
N THR A 70 2.19 -4.32 14.35
CA THR A 70 2.63 -4.11 12.97
C THR A 70 1.65 -3.24 12.20
N VAL A 71 0.35 -3.57 12.20
CA VAL A 71 -0.67 -2.79 11.48
C VAL A 71 -0.78 -1.35 11.98
N ALA A 72 -0.71 -1.13 13.29
CA ALA A 72 -0.74 0.21 13.86
C ALA A 72 0.45 1.06 13.38
N SER A 73 1.64 0.45 13.21
CA SER A 73 2.83 1.15 12.73
C SER A 73 2.76 1.59 11.26
N LEU A 74 1.87 1.00 10.45
CA LEU A 74 1.69 1.40 9.04
C LEU A 74 1.04 2.78 8.90
N VAL A 75 0.28 3.21 9.92
CA VAL A 75 -0.42 4.50 9.97
C VAL A 75 0.34 5.43 10.92
N ASP A 76 1.41 6.02 10.40
CA ASP A 76 2.40 6.83 11.11
C ASP A 76 2.23 8.34 10.92
N ARG A 77 1.20 8.76 10.17
CA ARG A 77 0.86 10.16 9.89
C ARG A 77 -0.63 10.33 9.63
N ASP A 78 -1.12 11.57 9.63
CA ASP A 78 -2.56 11.87 9.57
C ASP A 78 -3.17 11.81 8.16
N ASP A 79 -2.36 11.88 7.11
CA ASP A 79 -2.78 11.87 5.70
C ASP A 79 -2.50 10.52 5.02
N VAL A 80 -2.97 9.45 5.64
CA VAL A 80 -2.89 8.08 5.11
C VAL A 80 -4.20 7.67 4.42
N SER A 81 -4.09 7.20 3.18
CA SER A 81 -5.15 6.44 2.52
C SER A 81 -4.87 4.95 2.57
N VAL A 82 -5.88 4.16 2.97
CA VAL A 82 -5.75 2.70 3.10
C VAL A 82 -6.57 1.99 2.03
N PHE A 83 -5.91 1.11 1.28
CA PHE A 83 -6.56 0.12 0.40
C PHE A 83 -6.33 -1.26 1.02
N HIS A 84 -7.38 -1.86 1.57
CA HIS A 84 -7.28 -3.14 2.25
C HIS A 84 -7.67 -4.29 1.33
N LEU A 85 -6.68 -5.06 0.87
CA LEU A 85 -6.87 -6.19 -0.06
C LEU A 85 -6.29 -7.50 0.48
N ALA A 86 -5.63 -7.46 1.65
CA ALA A 86 -5.15 -8.66 2.32
C ALA A 86 -6.35 -9.56 2.68
N SER A 87 -6.35 -10.78 2.17
CA SER A 87 -7.34 -11.80 2.48
C SER A 87 -6.72 -13.17 2.30
N VAL A 88 -7.24 -14.16 3.03
CA VAL A 88 -7.00 -15.57 2.71
C VAL A 88 -7.85 -15.91 1.48
N VAL A 89 -7.27 -16.57 0.49
CA VAL A 89 -8.04 -17.07 -0.65
C VAL A 89 -8.97 -18.19 -0.17
N SER A 90 -10.27 -18.11 -0.48
CA SER A 90 -11.17 -19.24 -0.29
C SER A 90 -10.79 -20.30 -1.32
N ALA A 91 -10.12 -21.37 -0.91
CA ALA A 91 -10.08 -22.59 -1.70
C ALA A 91 -11.48 -23.20 -1.65
N GLY A 92 -12.22 -23.09 -2.74
CA GLY A 92 -13.47 -23.83 -2.93
C GLY A 92 -13.21 -25.32 -3.12
#